data_AF-A0A224XTL9-F1
#
_entry.id   AF-A0A224XTL9-F1
#
_cell.length_a   1.000
_cell.length_b   1.000
_cell.length_c   1.000
_cell.angle_alpha   90.00
_cell.angle_beta   90.00
_cell.angle_gamma   90.00
#
_symmetry.space_group_name_H-M   'P 1'
#
loop_
_entity.id
_entity.type
_entity.pdbx_description
1 polymer ?
#
loop_
_entity_poly.entity_id
_entity_poly.type
_entity_poly.pdbx_seq_one_letter_code
_entity_poly.pdbx_strand_id
1 'polypeptide(L)' 'MPVDQITYSDRYSDAIYEYRHVILPPEMVKYVPKNHRMTETEWRNIGIQQSTGWVHFMTHNPEPHVICFRMKKNV' A
#
# COMPACT_ATOMS: atom_id res chain seq x y z
N MET A 1 1.89 1.17 -21.17
CA MET A 1 0.83 0.98 -20.15
C MET A 1 0.86 2.23 -19.30
N PRO A 2 -0.23 3.02 -19.18
CA PRO A 2 -0.17 4.20 -18.34
C PRO A 2 -0.03 3.75 -16.89
N VAL A 3 1.06 4.16 -16.25
CA VAL A 3 1.35 3.95 -14.82
C VAL A 3 0.45 4.87 -13.95
N ASP A 4 -0.41 5.66 -14.61
CA ASP A 4 -1.10 6.85 -14.10
C ASP A 4 -2.42 6.62 -13.36
N GLN A 5 -2.74 5.40 -12.92
CA GLN A 5 -4.02 5.14 -12.22
C GLN A 5 -3.88 4.65 -10.78
N ILE A 6 -2.66 4.52 -10.24
CA ILE A 6 -2.49 4.24 -8.81
C ILE A 6 -2.86 5.51 -8.01
N THR A 7 -3.89 5.42 -7.17
CA THR A 7 -4.35 6.54 -6.36
C THR A 7 -3.79 6.43 -4.94
N TYR A 8 -3.25 7.53 -4.43
CA TYR A 8 -2.71 7.62 -3.08
C TYR A 8 -3.63 8.50 -2.23
N SER A 9 -4.05 7.99 -1.07
CA SER A 9 -4.81 8.80 -0.12
C SER A 9 -3.95 9.82 0.62
N ASP A 10 -4.62 10.78 1.25
CA ASP A 10 -4.01 11.64 2.25
C ASP A 10 -3.46 10.83 3.42
N ARG A 11 -2.41 11.38 4.05
CA ARG A 11 -1.78 10.75 5.21
C ARG A 11 -2.57 11.09 6.45
N TYR A 12 -2.87 10.09 7.26
CA TYR A 12 -3.51 10.24 8.57
C TYR A 12 -2.63 9.56 9.61
N SER A 13 -2.75 9.95 10.87
CA SER A 13 -1.78 9.50 11.87
C SER A 13 -2.39 9.37 13.26
N ASP A 14 -1.82 8.46 14.06
CA ASP A 14 -2.11 8.34 15.49
C ASP A 14 -0.87 8.73 16.32
N ALA A 15 -0.80 8.33 17.59
CA ALA A 15 0.33 8.66 18.45
C ALA A 15 1.67 7.98 18.04
N ILE A 16 1.63 6.86 17.30
CA ILE A 16 2.79 5.99 17.06
C ILE A 16 3.11 5.87 15.56
N TYR A 17 2.09 5.88 14.70
CA TYR A 17 2.18 5.58 13.28
C TYR A 17 1.55 6.67 12.41
N GLU A 18 2.07 6.75 11.19
CA GLU A 18 1.45 7.42 10.06
C GLU A 18 0.90 6.36 9.11
N TYR A 19 -0.24 6.64 8.49
CA TYR A 19 -1.02 5.73 7.69
C TYR A 19 -1.38 6.35 6.35
N ARG A 20 -1.53 5.48 5.36
CA ARG A 20 -2.04 5.80 4.03
C ARG A 20 -2.56 4.51 3.41
N HIS A 21 -3.62 4.60 2.63
CA HIS A 21 -4.01 3.53 1.71
C HIS A 21 -3.70 3.92 0.26
N VAL A 22 -3.37 2.90 -0.54
CA VAL A 22 -3.12 3.02 -1.98
C VAL A 22 -4.19 2.20 -2.69
N ILE A 23 -4.84 2.79 -3.69
CA ILE A 23 -5.88 2.16 -4.48
C ILE A 23 -5.26 1.76 -5.82
N LEU A 24 -5.25 0.46 -6.08
CA LEU A 24 -4.74 -0.14 -7.31
C LEU A 24 -5.84 -0.16 -8.39
N PRO A 25 -5.47 0.04 -9.67
CA PRO A 25 -6.34 -0.27 -10.80
C PRO A 25 -6.81 -1.73 -10.78
N PRO A 26 -8.04 -2.02 -11.25
CA PRO A 26 -8.60 -3.38 -11.24
C PRO A 26 -7.69 -4.45 -11.89
N GLU A 27 -6.97 -4.07 -12.96
CA GLU A 27 -6.06 -4.96 -13.68
C GLU A 27 -4.82 -5.38 -12.89
N MET A 28 -4.47 -4.62 -11.85
CA MET A 28 -3.29 -4.85 -11.00
C MET A 28 -3.59 -5.71 -9.77
N VAL A 29 -4.86 -5.88 -9.40
CA VAL A 29 -5.29 -6.64 -8.21
C VAL A 29 -4.79 -8.08 -8.24
N LYS A 30 -4.62 -8.65 -9.44
CA LYS A 30 -4.08 -10.01 -9.64
C LYS A 30 -2.64 -10.19 -9.14
N TYR A 31 -1.88 -9.09 -8.98
CA TYR A 31 -0.51 -9.12 -8.46
C TYR A 31 -0.45 -9.03 -6.93
N VAL A 32 -1.57 -8.75 -6.27
CA VAL A 32 -1.64 -8.68 -4.81
C VAL A 32 -1.68 -10.10 -4.23
N PRO A 33 -0.73 -10.48 -3.36
CA PRO A 33 -0.73 -11.80 -2.73
C PRO A 33 -1.93 -11.98 -1.80
N LYS A 34 -2.55 -13.16 -1.87
CA LYS A 34 -3.70 -13.52 -1.02
C LYS A 34 -3.29 -14.13 0.32
N ASN A 35 -2.07 -14.66 0.40
CA ASN A 35 -1.62 -15.49 1.52
C ASN A 35 -0.69 -14.75 2.48
N HIS A 36 -0.18 -13.58 2.10
CA HIS A 36 0.75 -12.80 2.90
C HIS A 36 0.66 -11.30 2.57
N ARG A 37 1.30 -10.49 3.42
CA ARG A 37 1.45 -9.05 3.20
C ARG A 37 2.70 -8.78 2.38
N MET A 38 2.58 -7.89 1.39
CA MET A 38 3.70 -7.49 0.54
C MET A 38 4.85 -6.87 1.34
N THR A 39 6.05 -7.37 1.09
CA THR A 39 7.33 -6.73 1.46
C THR A 39 7.55 -5.47 0.64
N GLU A 40 8.53 -4.64 1.05
CA GLU A 40 8.92 -3.43 0.31
C GLU A 40 9.25 -3.71 -1.15
N THR A 41 10.01 -4.78 -1.40
CA THR A 41 10.35 -5.21 -2.75
C THR A 41 9.12 -5.60 -3.57
N GLU A 42 8.19 -6.35 -2.98
CA GLU A 42 6.99 -6.82 -3.69
C GLU A 42 6.07 -5.67 -4.11
N TRP A 43 5.77 -4.74 -3.19
CA TRP A 43 4.87 -3.63 -3.54
C TRP A 43 5.54 -2.61 -4.48
N ARG A 44 6.87 -2.43 -4.40
CA ARG A 44 7.62 -1.61 -5.37
C ARG A 44 7.61 -2.26 -6.77
N ASN A 45 7.74 -3.58 -6.85
CA ASN A 45 7.76 -4.31 -8.12
C ASN A 45 6.42 -4.23 -8.87
N ILE A 46 5.30 -4.10 -8.16
CA ILE A 46 3.99 -3.86 -8.80
C ILE A 46 3.78 -2.39 -9.17
N GLY A 47 4.71 -1.49 -8.84
CA GLY A 47 4.65 -0.07 -9.24
C GLY A 47 4.14 0.89 -8.17
N ILE A 48 3.86 0.43 -6.95
CA ILE A 48 3.57 1.36 -5.84
C ILE A 48 4.84 2.13 -5.49
N GLN A 49 4.75 3.46 -5.44
CA GLN A 49 5.88 4.35 -5.15
C GLN A 49 5.62 5.14 -3.87
N GLN A 50 6.45 4.93 -2.86
CA GLN A 50 6.41 5.64 -1.58
C GLN A 50 7.84 5.85 -1.05
N SER A 51 7.99 6.73 -0.07
CA SER A 51 9.24 6.89 0.69
C SER A 51 9.64 5.59 1.40
N THR A 52 10.86 5.51 1.91
CA THR A 52 11.29 4.34 2.70
C THR A 52 10.54 4.27 4.03
N GLY A 53 10.37 3.05 4.56
CA GLY A 53 9.78 2.82 5.89
C GLY A 53 8.28 2.51 5.93
N TRP A 54 7.57 2.57 4.79
CA TRP A 54 6.18 2.15 4.70
C TRP A 54 6.04 0.62 4.68
N VAL A 55 5.14 0.11 5.52
CA VAL A 55 4.87 -1.33 5.70
C VAL A 55 3.41 -1.62 5.36
N HIS A 56 3.16 -2.54 4.43
CA HIS A 56 1.83 -3.10 4.19
C HIS A 56 1.44 -3.93 5.42
N PHE A 57 0.55 -3.40 6.26
CA PHE A 57 0.31 -3.98 7.59
C PHE A 57 -0.96 -4.83 7.69
N MET A 58 -1.91 -4.63 6.77
CA MET A 58 -3.21 -5.27 6.80
C MET A 58 -3.76 -5.46 5.38
N THR A 59 -4.30 -6.65 5.12
CA THR A 59 -5.05 -6.97 3.89
C THR A 59 -6.53 -6.65 4.11
N HIS A 60 -7.13 -5.87 3.22
CA HIS A 60 -8.57 -5.61 3.25
C HIS A 60 -9.31 -6.55 2.30
N ASN A 61 -9.82 -7.67 2.82
CA ASN A 61 -10.45 -8.72 2.01
C ASN A 61 -11.66 -8.26 1.16
N PRO A 62 -12.56 -7.38 1.65
CA PRO A 62 -13.65 -6.86 0.84
C PRO A 62 -13.19 -6.02 -0.36
N GLU A 63 -12.09 -5.29 -0.23
CA GLU A 63 -11.54 -4.42 -1.28
C GLU A 63 -10.05 -4.74 -1.51
N PRO A 64 -9.72 -5.82 -2.23
CA PRO A 64 -8.33 -6.30 -2.40
C PRO A 64 -7.45 -5.34 -3.22
N HIS A 65 -8.07 -4.34 -3.85
CA HIS A 65 -7.41 -3.27 -4.58
C HIS A 65 -6.95 -2.13 -3.65
N VAL A 66 -7.41 -2.11 -2.39
CA VAL A 66 -7.01 -1.14 -1.38
C VAL A 66 -5.89 -1.72 -0.53
N ILE A 67 -4.69 -1.15 -0.65
CA ILE A 67 -3.49 -1.59 0.06
C ILE A 67 -3.22 -0.65 1.22
N CYS A 68 -3.28 -1.18 2.45
CA CYS A 68 -3.14 -0.40 3.68
C CYS A 68 -1.68 -0.37 4.17
N PHE A 69 -1.09 0.82 4.21
CA PHE A 69 0.27 1.04 4.68
C PHE A 69 0.32 1.78 6.02
N ARG A 70 1.35 1.49 6.81
CA ARG A 70 1.74 2.27 7.99
C ARG A 70 3.24 2.51 8.01
N MET A 71 3.67 3.61 8.59
CA MET A 71 5.08 3.94 8.85
C MET A 71 5.21 4.37 10.31
N LYS A 72 6.24 3.88 11.01
CA LYS A 72 6.49 4.30 12.40
C LYS A 72 6.97 5.75 12.39
N LYS A 73 6.40 6.60 13.25
CA LYS A 73 6.91 7.95 13.43
C LYS A 73 8.28 7.87 14.10
N ASN A 74 9.25 8.63 13.58
CA ASN A 74 10.47 8.89 14.32
C ASN A 74 10.08 9.88 15.43
N VAL A 75 9.87 9.35 16.62
CA VAL A 75 9.70 10.16 17.84
C VAL A 75 11.08 10.58 18.32
#